data_AF-A0A936IB34-F1
#
_entry.id   AF-A0A936IB34-F1
#
_cell.length_a   1.000
_cell.length_b   1.000
_cell.length_c   1.000
_cell.angle_alpha   90.00
_cell.angle_beta   90.00
_cell.angle_gamma   90.00
#
_symmetry.space_group_name_H-M   'P 1'
#
loop_
_entity.id
_entity.type
_entity.pdbx_description
1 polymer ?
#
loop_
_entity_poly.entity_id
_entity_poly.type
_entity_poly.pdbx_seq_one_letter_code
_entity_poly.pdbx_strand_id
1 'polypeptide(L)'
;MAYKTIIFILLFAGTVSTGFLIKPDLNPTESAFGNGEKLVYKIFYNWNFVWLSAGEVHFEIKEEDHLYHVEVTGRTYASYEWFYKVRDKYHSYIDKQTGLPRLYIRDIQQGNYRRYEKIVFDYDKQIAYSYTGRTMTDLKLTEITLDKPYYDMVSCMYYLRSQNLPQFSKLKKTSFHLLLDDKNTSWD
;
A
#
# COMPACT_ATOMS: atom_id res chain seq x y z
N MET A 1 25.45 -55.50 -3.23
CA MET A 1 24.88 -54.14 -3.38
C MET A 1 23.42 -54.20 -3.01
N ALA A 2 23.07 -53.73 -1.81
CA ALA A 2 21.71 -53.79 -1.28
C ALA A 2 20.99 -52.48 -1.57
N TYR A 3 19.87 -52.55 -2.30
CA TYR A 3 18.95 -51.42 -2.45
C TYR A 3 18.03 -51.39 -1.23
N LYS A 4 18.18 -50.37 -0.38
CA LYS A 4 17.24 -50.07 0.70
C LYS A 4 16.08 -49.23 0.14
N THR A 5 14.95 -49.88 -0.08
CA THR A 5 13.65 -49.22 -0.30
C THR A 5 13.19 -48.65 1.04
N ILE A 6 13.08 -47.32 1.15
CA ILE A 6 12.46 -46.65 2.32
C ILE A 6 11.02 -46.32 1.95
N ILE A 7 10.09 -46.94 2.68
CA ILE A 7 8.65 -46.68 2.62
C ILE A 7 8.36 -45.51 3.58
N PHE A 8 7.84 -44.40 3.08
CA PHE A 8 7.27 -43.33 3.93
C PHE A 8 5.79 -43.61 4.19
N ILE A 9 5.46 -43.97 5.43
CA ILE A 9 4.08 -43.97 5.94
C ILE A 9 3.85 -42.61 6.59
N LEU A 10 3.03 -41.76 5.97
CA LEU A 10 2.55 -40.52 6.58
C LEU A 10 1.26 -40.82 7.35
N LEU A 11 1.38 -40.90 8.67
CA LEU A 11 0.27 -40.94 9.62
C LEU A 11 -0.46 -39.59 9.62
N PHE A 12 -1.75 -39.62 9.31
CA PHE A 12 -2.64 -38.47 9.33
C PHE A 12 -3.06 -38.19 10.79
N ALA A 13 -2.38 -37.25 11.45
CA ALA A 13 -2.83 -36.70 12.72
C ALA A 13 -3.71 -35.48 12.42
N GLY A 14 -5.03 -35.64 12.55
CA GLY A 14 -5.98 -34.56 12.37
C GLY A 14 -5.77 -33.46 13.41
N THR A 15 -5.52 -32.24 12.94
CA THR A 15 -5.63 -31.03 13.77
C THR A 15 -6.93 -30.32 13.46
N VAL A 16 -7.82 -30.25 14.45
CA VAL A 16 -8.95 -29.32 14.45
C VAL A 16 -8.36 -27.91 14.51
N SER A 17 -8.40 -27.18 13.40
CA SER A 17 -8.04 -25.77 13.37
C SER A 17 -9.20 -24.97 13.96
N THR A 18 -9.11 -24.63 15.24
CA THR A 18 -9.92 -23.55 15.79
C THR A 18 -9.39 -22.25 15.20
N GLY A 19 -10.10 -21.73 14.19
CA GLY A 19 -9.82 -20.41 13.64
C GLY A 19 -10.01 -19.36 14.72
N PHE A 20 -8.92 -18.88 15.30
CA PHE A 20 -8.94 -17.64 16.07
C PHE A 20 -9.10 -16.48 15.08
N LEU A 21 -10.23 -15.78 15.14
CA LEU A 21 -10.35 -14.43 14.59
C LEU A 21 -9.47 -13.51 15.45
N ILE A 22 -8.24 -13.28 15.01
CA ILE A 22 -7.41 -12.22 15.57
C ILE A 22 -7.99 -10.91 15.04
N LYS A 23 -8.74 -10.19 15.88
CA LYS A 23 -8.96 -8.75 15.67
C LYS A 23 -7.59 -8.08 15.85
N PRO A 24 -7.07 -7.31 14.88
CA PRO A 24 -5.85 -6.54 15.09
C PRO A 24 -6.07 -5.63 16.31
N ASP A 25 -5.14 -5.69 17.25
CA ASP A 25 -5.13 -4.81 18.43
C ASP A 25 -4.80 -3.39 17.95
N LEU A 26 -5.81 -2.53 17.90
CA LEU A 26 -5.71 -1.14 17.45
C LEU A 26 -5.24 -0.21 18.58
N ASN A 27 -4.41 -0.69 19.51
CA ASN A 27 -3.81 0.15 20.55
C ASN A 27 -2.35 0.52 20.20
N PRO A 28 -2.11 1.52 19.32
CA PRO A 28 -0.78 2.10 19.17
C PRO A 28 -0.51 2.91 20.44
N THR A 29 0.43 2.47 21.27
CA THR A 29 0.74 3.20 22.51
C THR A 29 1.45 4.53 22.22
N GLU A 30 2.02 4.71 21.02
CA GLU A 30 2.33 6.00 20.39
C GLU A 30 2.17 5.85 18.86
N SER A 31 1.64 6.87 18.17
CA SER A 31 1.52 6.84 16.71
C SER A 31 2.90 6.91 16.06
N ALA A 32 3.21 6.01 15.12
CA ALA A 32 4.51 5.97 14.43
C ALA A 32 4.77 7.17 13.49
N PHE A 33 3.77 8.03 13.32
CA PHE A 33 3.75 9.23 12.48
C PHE A 33 2.75 10.23 13.05
N GLY A 34 2.80 11.48 12.59
CA GLY A 34 1.88 12.52 13.06
C GLY A 34 1.78 13.69 12.09
N ASN A 35 0.97 14.68 12.46
CA ASN A 35 0.80 15.91 11.69
C ASN A 35 2.14 16.60 11.42
N GLY A 36 2.35 17.07 10.19
CA GLY A 36 3.59 17.73 9.78
C GLY A 36 4.77 16.80 9.52
N GLU A 37 4.61 15.47 9.61
CA GLU A 37 5.65 14.53 9.20
C GLU A 37 6.03 14.76 7.73
N LYS A 38 7.34 14.79 7.46
CA LYS A 38 7.90 14.83 6.12
C LYS A 38 8.94 13.73 5.95
N LEU A 39 8.74 12.88 4.96
CA LEU A 39 9.72 11.85 4.59
C LEU A 39 10.17 12.09 3.15
N VAL A 40 11.48 11.99 2.91
CA VAL A 40 12.05 12.12 1.57
C VAL A 40 12.87 10.87 1.27
N TYR A 41 12.45 10.12 0.27
CA TYR A 41 13.17 8.96 -0.24
C TYR A 41 13.87 9.32 -1.54
N LYS A 42 15.16 9.03 -1.64
CA LYS A 42 15.93 9.21 -2.87
C LYS A 42 15.95 7.92 -3.67
N ILE A 43 15.58 8.01 -4.94
CA ILE A 43 15.61 6.89 -5.88
C ILE A 43 16.98 6.89 -6.57
N PHE A 44 17.61 5.73 -6.66
CA PHE A 44 18.85 5.55 -7.39
C PHE A 44 18.70 4.46 -8.44
N TYR A 45 19.18 4.71 -9.66
CA TYR A 45 19.42 3.66 -10.65
C TYR A 45 20.83 3.12 -10.47
N ASN A 46 20.95 1.80 -10.39
CA ASN A 46 22.25 1.13 -10.49
C ASN A 46 22.60 0.98 -11.98
N TRP A 47 23.64 1.67 -12.42
CA TRP A 47 24.23 1.51 -13.75
C TRP A 47 25.59 0.84 -13.61
N ASN A 48 25.57 -0.49 -13.45
CA ASN A 48 26.72 -1.37 -13.31
C ASN A 48 27.59 -1.05 -12.07
N PHE A 49 28.47 -0.06 -12.15
CA PHE A 49 29.37 0.34 -11.05
C PHE A 49 29.03 1.71 -10.43
N VAL A 50 28.03 2.42 -10.96
CA VAL A 50 27.65 3.76 -10.49
C VAL A 50 26.18 3.78 -10.04
N TRP A 51 25.92 4.38 -8.89
CA TRP A 51 24.57 4.68 -8.40
C TRP A 51 24.19 6.11 -8.80
N LEU A 52 23.29 6.25 -9.76
CA LEU A 52 22.82 7.54 -10.25
C LEU A 52 21.54 7.92 -9.52
N SER A 53 21.56 9.02 -8.77
CA SER A 53 20.34 9.53 -8.11
C SER A 53 19.36 9.99 -9.19
N ALA A 54 18.23 9.32 -9.31
CA ALA A 54 17.29 9.46 -10.42
C ALA A 54 16.14 10.43 -10.10
N GLY A 55 15.81 10.57 -8.82
CA GLY A 55 14.69 11.38 -8.36
C GLY A 55 14.43 11.21 -6.87
N GLU A 56 13.32 11.78 -6.42
CA GLU A 56 12.88 11.74 -5.04
C GLU A 56 11.38 11.46 -4.94
N VAL A 57 10.99 10.87 -3.82
CA VAL A 57 9.60 10.74 -3.38
C VAL A 57 9.46 11.47 -2.06
N HIS A 58 8.60 12.47 -2.03
CA HIS A 58 8.29 13.29 -0.86
C HIS A 58 6.95 12.86 -0.31
N PHE A 59 6.88 12.55 0.97
CA PHE A 59 5.66 12.34 1.74
C PHE A 59 5.47 13.51 2.68
N GLU A 60 4.25 14.04 2.77
CA GLU A 60 3.87 15.07 3.73
C GLU A 60 2.51 14.71 4.33
N ILE A 61 2.41 14.74 5.66
CA ILE A 61 1.15 14.54 6.38
C ILE A 61 0.59 15.88 6.83
N LYS A 62 -0.69 16.10 6.53
CA LYS A 62 -1.51 17.19 7.04
C LYS A 62 -2.68 16.63 7.80
N GLU A 63 -3.05 17.31 8.86
CA GLU A 63 -4.20 16.94 9.67
C GLU A 63 -5.43 17.72 9.20
N GLU A 64 -6.50 16.99 8.87
CA GLU A 64 -7.77 17.56 8.42
C GLU A 64 -8.91 16.93 9.23
N ASP A 65 -9.39 17.63 10.27
CA ASP A 65 -10.43 17.18 11.20
C ASP A 65 -10.20 15.78 11.80
N HIS A 66 -10.86 14.75 11.27
CA HIS A 66 -10.77 13.36 11.70
C HIS A 66 -9.92 12.50 10.75
N LEU A 67 -9.23 13.13 9.80
CA LEU A 67 -8.43 12.49 8.75
C LEU A 67 -6.95 12.93 8.83
N TYR A 68 -6.06 12.01 8.53
CA TYR A 68 -4.72 12.33 8.03
C TYR A 68 -4.79 12.43 6.52
N HIS A 69 -4.45 13.59 5.97
CA HIS A 69 -4.21 13.76 4.54
C HIS A 69 -2.72 13.59 4.27
N VAL A 70 -2.38 12.48 3.62
CA VAL A 70 -1.02 12.21 3.17
C VAL A 70 -0.90 12.57 1.70
N GLU A 71 -0.04 13.54 1.38
CA GLU A 71 0.37 13.84 0.01
C GLU A 71 1.71 13.15 -0.29
N VAL A 72 1.78 12.45 -1.42
CA VAL A 72 3.01 11.83 -1.91
C VAL A 72 3.33 12.35 -3.30
N THR A 73 4.52 12.91 -3.49
CA THR A 73 4.97 13.45 -4.78
C THR A 73 6.27 12.77 -5.21
N GLY A 74 6.21 12.04 -6.32
CA GLY A 74 7.36 11.37 -6.95
C GLY A 74 7.84 12.14 -8.17
N ARG A 75 9.13 12.51 -8.23
CA ARG A 75 9.68 13.28 -9.35
C ARG A 75 11.09 12.82 -9.71
N THR A 76 11.37 12.64 -11.00
CA THR A 76 12.75 12.57 -11.49
C THR A 76 13.40 13.95 -11.47
N TYR A 77 14.72 14.01 -11.27
CA TYR A 77 15.44 15.28 -11.34
C TYR A 77 15.55 15.78 -12.78
N ALA A 78 15.54 17.10 -12.95
CA ALA A 78 15.63 17.75 -14.25
C ALA A 78 16.83 17.29 -15.10
N SER A 79 17.97 16.98 -14.48
CA SER A 79 19.18 16.47 -15.15
C SER A 79 19.01 15.09 -15.79
N TYR A 80 17.97 14.35 -15.45
CA TYR A 80 17.66 13.00 -15.92
C TYR A 80 16.35 12.92 -16.71
N GLU A 81 15.59 14.02 -16.81
CA GLU A 81 14.31 14.06 -17.54
C GLU A 81 14.46 13.86 -19.05
N TRP A 82 15.66 14.05 -19.61
CA TRP A 82 15.93 13.86 -21.04
C TRP A 82 15.76 12.41 -21.50
N PHE A 83 15.89 11.42 -20.61
CA PHE A 83 15.65 10.01 -20.95
C PHE A 83 14.35 9.46 -20.38
N TYR A 84 13.92 9.90 -19.17
CA TYR A 84 12.64 9.50 -18.60
C TYR A 84 12.14 10.49 -17.53
N LYS A 85 10.98 11.10 -17.77
CA LYS A 85 10.36 12.08 -16.87
C LYS A 85 9.26 11.45 -16.03
N VAL A 86 9.33 11.62 -14.71
CA VAL A 86 8.29 11.19 -13.77
C VAL A 86 7.76 12.38 -12.99
N ARG A 87 6.43 12.47 -12.89
CA ARG A 87 5.66 13.46 -12.14
C ARG A 87 4.42 12.79 -11.57
N ASP A 88 4.60 12.00 -10.53
CA ASP A 88 3.50 11.26 -9.91
C ASP A 88 3.04 11.98 -8.65
N LYS A 89 1.73 12.01 -8.44
CA LYS A 89 1.11 12.57 -7.25
C LYS A 89 0.08 11.61 -6.70
N TYR A 90 0.15 11.38 -5.40
CA TYR A 90 -0.81 10.58 -4.66
C TYR A 90 -1.35 11.37 -3.50
N HIS A 91 -2.62 11.14 -3.18
CA HIS A 91 -3.27 11.64 -2.00
C HIS A 91 -4.00 10.48 -1.34
N SER A 92 -3.84 10.32 -0.02
CA SER A 92 -4.66 9.41 0.77
C SER A 92 -5.19 10.15 1.99
N TYR A 93 -6.50 10.10 2.17
CA TYR A 93 -7.20 10.66 3.32
C TYR A 93 -7.57 9.51 4.24
N ILE A 94 -6.87 9.38 5.35
CA ILE A 94 -6.87 8.22 6.24
C ILE A 94 -7.63 8.59 7.51
N ASP A 95 -8.66 7.82 7.85
CA ASP A 95 -9.40 7.98 9.08
C ASP A 95 -8.49 7.71 10.29
N LYS A 96 -8.37 8.70 11.19
CA LYS A 96 -7.42 8.62 12.31
C LYS A 96 -7.75 7.54 13.34
N GLN A 97 -9.02 7.16 13.44
CA GLN A 97 -9.47 6.18 14.42
C GLN A 97 -9.27 4.76 13.90
N THR A 98 -9.62 4.53 12.63
CA THR A 98 -9.57 3.19 12.02
C THR A 98 -8.28 2.90 11.28
N GLY A 99 -7.52 3.93 10.87
CA GLY A 99 -6.35 3.80 10.00
C GLY A 99 -6.70 3.47 8.54
N LEU A 100 -7.98 3.46 8.18
CA LEU A 100 -8.45 3.08 6.86
C LEU A 100 -8.65 4.31 5.95
N PRO A 101 -8.37 4.21 4.65
CA PRO A 101 -8.56 5.32 3.72
C PRO A 101 -10.03 5.58 3.44
N ARG A 102 -10.43 6.85 3.38
CA ARG A 102 -11.75 7.31 2.92
C ARG A 102 -11.72 7.77 1.47
N LEU A 103 -10.60 8.35 1.06
CA LEU A 103 -10.38 8.85 -0.30
C LEU A 103 -8.92 8.61 -0.69
N TYR A 104 -8.72 8.05 -1.87
CA TYR A 104 -7.42 7.90 -2.51
C TYR A 104 -7.45 8.53 -3.89
N ILE A 105 -6.42 9.29 -4.24
CA ILE A 105 -6.23 9.88 -5.58
C ILE A 105 -4.82 9.57 -6.04
N ARG A 106 -4.69 9.18 -7.29
CA ARG A 106 -3.42 8.86 -7.95
C ARG A 106 -3.41 9.50 -9.35
N ASP A 107 -2.49 10.42 -9.58
CA ASP A 107 -2.19 11.03 -10.89
C ASP A 107 -0.75 10.69 -11.27
N ILE A 108 -0.61 9.80 -12.24
CA ILE A 108 0.69 9.29 -12.72
C ILE A 108 1.01 9.95 -14.06
N GLN A 109 2.22 10.49 -14.15
CA GLN A 109 2.75 11.05 -15.39
C GLN A 109 4.20 10.60 -15.60
N GLN A 110 4.37 9.52 -16.36
CA GLN A 110 5.66 8.87 -16.60
C GLN A 110 5.95 8.79 -18.10
N GLY A 111 6.84 9.65 -18.60
CA GLY A 111 7.08 9.80 -20.03
C GLY A 111 5.78 10.15 -20.77
N ASN A 112 5.32 9.26 -21.65
CA ASN A 112 4.05 9.37 -22.39
C ASN A 112 2.86 8.68 -21.68
N TYR A 113 3.14 7.89 -20.65
CA TYR A 113 2.12 7.20 -19.87
C TYR A 113 1.42 8.18 -18.93
N ARG A 114 0.08 8.08 -18.88
CA ARG A 114 -0.78 8.87 -18.02
C ARG A 114 -1.84 7.94 -17.44
N ARG A 115 -2.11 8.08 -16.15
CA ARG A 115 -3.18 7.37 -15.44
C ARG A 115 -3.70 8.27 -14.34
N TYR A 116 -5.01 8.42 -14.30
CA TYR A 116 -5.69 9.04 -13.18
C TYR A 116 -6.63 8.02 -12.54
N GLU A 117 -6.61 7.97 -11.22
CA GLU A 117 -7.51 7.14 -10.42
C GLU A 117 -7.96 7.93 -9.19
N LYS A 118 -9.25 7.84 -8.89
CA LYS A 118 -9.83 8.30 -7.63
C LYS A 118 -10.68 7.16 -7.06
N ILE A 119 -10.40 6.76 -5.83
CA ILE A 119 -11.17 5.74 -5.12
C ILE A 119 -11.80 6.38 -3.89
N VAL A 120 -13.13 6.26 -3.79
CA VAL A 120 -13.88 6.64 -2.58
C VAL A 120 -14.29 5.36 -1.86
N PHE A 121 -13.86 5.21 -0.61
CA PHE A 121 -14.16 4.05 0.21
C PHE A 121 -15.36 4.33 1.12
N ASP A 122 -16.47 3.66 0.84
CA ASP A 122 -17.68 3.68 1.66
C ASP A 122 -17.76 2.35 2.43
N TYR A 123 -17.09 2.28 3.58
CA TYR A 123 -17.08 1.08 4.42
C TYR A 123 -18.44 0.77 5.05
N ASP A 124 -19.31 1.77 5.20
CA ASP A 124 -20.67 1.56 5.73
C ASP A 124 -21.52 0.81 4.72
N LYS A 125 -21.37 1.12 3.42
CA LYS A 125 -21.99 0.36 2.32
C LYS A 125 -21.18 -0.83 1.85
N GLN A 126 -19.97 -1.02 2.36
CA GLN A 126 -19.03 -2.04 1.90
C GLN A 126 -18.73 -1.96 0.40
N ILE A 127 -18.61 -0.74 -0.14
CA ILE A 127 -18.34 -0.47 -1.55
C ILE A 127 -17.18 0.53 -1.68
N ALA A 128 -16.28 0.28 -2.62
CA ALA A 128 -15.36 1.28 -3.15
C ALA A 128 -15.82 1.73 -4.54
N TYR A 129 -15.97 3.05 -4.71
CA TYR A 129 -16.25 3.67 -6.00
C TYR A 129 -14.93 4.10 -6.64
N SER A 130 -14.49 3.36 -7.64
CA SER A 130 -13.25 3.65 -8.36
C SER A 130 -13.53 4.36 -9.69
N TYR A 131 -12.96 5.54 -9.85
CA TYR A 131 -13.03 6.36 -11.06
C TYR A 131 -11.67 6.33 -11.74
N THR A 132 -11.54 5.63 -12.87
CA THR A 132 -10.26 5.47 -13.55
C THR A 132 -10.28 5.93 -15.00
N GLY A 133 -9.20 6.56 -15.43
CA GLY A 133 -9.04 7.11 -16.78
C GLY A 133 -7.58 7.39 -17.10
N ARG A 134 -7.30 7.90 -18.29
CA ARG A 134 -5.97 8.43 -18.61
C ARG A 134 -5.73 9.77 -17.89
N THR A 135 -6.79 10.54 -17.69
CA THR A 135 -6.85 11.89 -17.12
C THR A 135 -8.13 12.07 -16.31
N MET A 136 -8.34 13.25 -15.72
CA MET A 136 -9.58 13.57 -14.99
C MET A 136 -10.83 13.69 -15.89
N THR A 137 -10.67 13.80 -17.21
CA THR A 137 -11.79 14.05 -18.14
C THR A 137 -12.39 12.79 -18.76
N ASP A 138 -11.74 11.63 -18.62
CA ASP A 138 -12.12 10.37 -19.25
C ASP A 138 -12.37 9.24 -18.23
N LEU A 139 -12.89 9.60 -17.07
CA LEU A 139 -13.09 8.67 -15.95
C LEU A 139 -14.24 7.69 -16.21
N LYS A 140 -14.00 6.42 -15.90
CA LYS A 140 -14.99 5.35 -15.84
C LYS A 140 -15.19 4.92 -14.40
N LEU A 141 -16.45 4.82 -13.98
CA LEU A 141 -16.81 4.32 -12.66
C LEU A 141 -16.85 2.79 -12.66
N THR A 142 -16.19 2.20 -11.67
CA THR A 142 -16.32 0.79 -11.29
C THR A 142 -16.69 0.73 -9.80
N GLU A 143 -17.73 -0.03 -9.48
CA GLU A 143 -18.08 -0.33 -8.10
C GLU A 143 -17.44 -1.65 -7.68
N ILE A 144 -16.78 -1.65 -6.53
CA ILE A 144 -16.03 -2.79 -6.02
C ILE A 144 -16.57 -3.13 -4.65
N THR A 145 -17.11 -4.35 -4.49
CA THR A 145 -17.57 -4.83 -3.19
C THR A 145 -16.39 -5.10 -2.27
N LEU A 146 -16.50 -4.63 -1.02
CA LEU A 146 -15.49 -4.78 0.02
C LEU A 146 -15.97 -5.86 1.01
N ASP A 147 -15.42 -7.08 0.91
CA ASP A 147 -15.69 -8.17 1.86
C ASP A 147 -14.96 -7.99 3.21
N LYS A 148 -14.06 -7.02 3.29
CA LYS A 148 -13.19 -6.70 4.42
C LYS A 148 -12.63 -5.28 4.29
N PRO A 149 -11.94 -4.76 5.31
CA PRO A 149 -11.21 -3.50 5.17
C PRO A 149 -10.08 -3.61 4.14
N TYR A 150 -10.08 -2.71 3.16
CA TYR A 150 -9.03 -2.55 2.15
C TYR A 150 -8.26 -1.26 2.38
N TYR A 151 -6.95 -1.30 2.20
CA TYR A 151 -6.06 -0.14 2.15
C TYR A 151 -5.80 0.28 0.70
N ASP A 152 -5.36 1.52 0.52
CA ASP A 152 -4.69 1.99 -0.69
C ASP A 152 -3.16 1.89 -0.51
N MET A 153 -2.40 2.21 -1.56
CA MET A 153 -0.93 2.09 -1.54
C MET A 153 -0.27 2.93 -0.44
N VAL A 154 -0.77 4.14 -0.19
CA VAL A 154 -0.21 5.09 0.77
C VAL A 154 -0.66 4.72 2.17
N SER A 155 -1.96 4.51 2.39
CA SER A 155 -2.49 4.13 3.72
C SER A 155 -1.93 2.79 4.20
N CYS A 156 -1.69 1.84 3.30
CA CYS A 156 -0.99 0.59 3.63
C CYS A 156 0.41 0.84 4.20
N MET A 157 1.20 1.74 3.61
CA MET A 157 2.55 2.03 4.08
C MET A 157 2.52 2.60 5.51
N TYR A 158 1.56 3.48 5.79
CA TYR A 158 1.37 4.05 7.13
C TYR A 158 0.85 3.03 8.14
N TYR A 159 -0.06 2.15 7.73
CA TYR A 159 -0.46 1.00 8.53
C TYR A 159 0.73 0.12 8.93
N LEU A 160 1.62 -0.19 7.98
CA LEU A 160 2.83 -0.99 8.22
C LEU A 160 3.81 -0.30 9.18
N ARG A 161 3.97 1.02 9.09
CA ARG A 161 4.82 1.81 10.02
C ARG A 161 4.32 1.75 11.46
N SER A 162 3.01 1.61 11.66
CA SER A 162 2.39 1.48 12.98
C SER A 162 2.43 0.05 13.55
N GLN A 163 2.92 -0.94 12.80
CA GLN A 163 3.05 -2.30 13.32
C GLN A 163 4.28 -2.44 14.23
N ASN A 164 4.14 -3.21 15.32
CA ASN A 164 5.23 -3.43 16.28
C ASN A 164 6.33 -4.35 15.68
N LEU A 165 7.35 -3.74 15.08
CA LEU A 165 8.40 -4.41 14.29
C LEU A 165 9.39 -5.37 15.03
N PRO A 166 9.67 -5.26 16.34
CA PRO A 166 10.54 -6.21 17.07
C PRO A 166 10.07 -7.68 17.02
N GLN A 167 8.82 -7.95 16.60
CA GLN A 167 8.32 -9.31 16.41
C GLN A 167 8.67 -9.94 15.05
N PHE A 168 9.29 -9.24 14.10
CA PHE A 168 9.72 -9.83 12.81
C PHE A 168 10.97 -10.73 12.92
N SER A 169 11.59 -10.82 14.11
CA SER A 169 12.61 -11.83 14.41
C SER A 169 12.05 -13.26 14.45
N LYS A 170 10.72 -13.40 14.52
CA LYS A 170 9.98 -14.63 14.25
C LYS A 170 9.15 -14.36 12.99
N LEU A 171 9.05 -15.32 12.07
CA LEU A 171 8.34 -15.26 10.79
C LEU A 171 6.81 -15.03 10.96
N LYS A 172 6.40 -13.92 11.56
CA LYS A 172 5.01 -13.56 11.81
C LYS A 172 4.50 -12.82 10.58
N LYS A 173 3.66 -13.51 9.81
CA LYS A 173 2.93 -12.92 8.67
C LYS A 173 1.87 -11.94 9.20
N THR A 174 1.84 -10.73 8.65
CA THR A 174 0.76 -9.76 8.87
C THR A 174 0.06 -9.57 7.54
N SER A 175 -1.20 -9.99 7.47
CA SER A 175 -2.01 -9.87 6.26
C SER A 175 -2.81 -8.57 6.27
N PHE A 176 -2.92 -7.94 5.12
CA PHE A 176 -3.80 -6.81 4.85
C PHE A 176 -4.29 -6.92 3.41
N HIS A 177 -5.36 -6.20 3.09
CA HIS A 177 -5.96 -6.22 1.77
C HIS A 177 -5.70 -4.90 1.07
N LEU A 178 -5.16 -4.96 -0.14
CA LEU A 178 -4.81 -3.78 -0.93
C LEU A 178 -5.74 -3.70 -2.14
N LEU A 179 -6.35 -2.52 -2.32
CA LEU A 179 -7.08 -2.19 -3.53
C LEU A 179 -6.16 -1.40 -4.46
N LEU A 180 -5.82 -1.99 -5.60
CA LEU A 180 -4.92 -1.41 -6.59
C LEU A 180 -5.39 -1.74 -8.01
N ASP A 181 -5.45 -0.75 -8.89
CA ASP A 181 -5.84 -0.92 -10.30
C ASP A 181 -7.19 -1.64 -10.47
N ASP A 182 -8.18 -1.26 -9.67
CA ASP A 182 -9.52 -1.87 -9.63
C ASP A 182 -9.52 -3.37 -9.31
N LYS A 183 -8.42 -3.88 -8.75
CA LYS A 183 -8.24 -5.28 -8.37
C LYS A 183 -7.98 -5.41 -6.88
N ASN A 184 -8.69 -6.34 -6.27
CA ASN A 184 -8.44 -6.77 -4.91
C ASN A 184 -7.25 -7.73 -4.93
N THR A 185 -6.16 -7.36 -4.26
CA THR A 185 -4.99 -8.24 -4.08
C THR A 185 -4.76 -8.52 -2.59
N SER A 186 -4.61 -9.79 -2.24
CA SER A 186 -4.17 -10.21 -0.90
C SER A 186 -2.67 -10.47 -0.95
N TRP A 187 -1.95 -9.96 0.05
CA TRP A 187 -0.53 -10.23 0.25
C TRP A 187 -0.39 -11.08 1.53
N ASP A 188 0.05 -12.33 1.37
CA ASP A 188 0.17 -13.36 2.43
C ASP A 188 1.60 -13.58 2.93
#